data_AF-A0A955ACM9-F1
#
_entry.id   AF-A0A955ACM9-F1
#
_cell.length_a   1.000
_cell.length_b   1.000
_cell.length_c   1.000
_cell.angle_alpha   90.00
_cell.angle_beta   90.00
_cell.angle_gamma   90.00
#
_symmetry.space_group_name_H-M   'P 1'
#
loop_
_entity.id
_entity.type
_entity.pdbx_description
1 polymer ?
#
loop_
_entity_poly.entity_id
_entity_poly.type
_entity_poly.pdbx_seq_one_letter_code
_entity_poly.pdbx_strand_id
1 'polypeptide(L)'
;MMKSVLTNVALLVAMVAVAGCQPAANTGGSATTASGTAVGGEKAVYCGLCGEVKGTDKCCAEGAEKCECGMQKGSALCCVELSDDAKGKDMCASCGHVADEGHECDADCEKCTDCGLHKGSPLCCKVKGDDSGAEEDHSGHDHSAE
;
A
#
# COMPACT_ATOMS: atom_id res chain seq x y z
N MET A 1 48.75 36.88 15.94
CA MET A 1 48.50 36.83 17.40
C MET A 1 47.04 36.41 17.58
N MET A 2 46.73 35.12 17.48
CA MET A 2 46.57 34.19 18.62
C MET A 2 45.58 34.71 19.68
N LYS A 3 44.38 34.11 19.70
CA LYS A 3 43.72 33.55 20.90
C LYS A 3 42.54 32.67 20.48
N SER A 4 42.75 31.37 20.59
CA SER A 4 41.74 30.33 20.73
C SER A 4 40.64 30.71 21.71
N VAL A 5 39.40 30.28 21.44
CA VAL A 5 38.59 29.63 22.47
C VAL A 5 37.81 28.51 21.78
N LEU A 6 38.17 27.27 22.14
CA LEU A 6 37.39 26.07 21.89
C LEU A 6 36.14 26.15 22.77
N THR A 7 34.95 25.95 22.19
CA THR A 7 33.76 25.57 22.95
C THR A 7 33.21 24.28 22.37
N ASN A 8 33.51 23.19 23.08
CA ASN A 8 32.90 21.88 22.93
C ASN A 8 31.38 22.00 23.17
N VAL A 9 30.57 21.73 22.15
CA VAL A 9 29.14 21.44 22.33
C VAL A 9 28.97 19.94 22.10
N ALA A 10 29.18 19.17 23.18
CA ALA A 10 28.77 17.78 23.24
C ALA A 10 27.24 17.76 23.40
N LEU A 11 26.53 17.70 22.27
CA LEU A 11 25.09 17.46 22.26
C LEU A 11 24.86 15.93 22.23
N LEU A 12 24.64 15.35 23.41
CA LEU A 12 24.11 14.00 23.56
C LEU A 12 22.65 13.99 23.11
N VAL A 13 22.41 13.58 21.87
CA VAL A 13 21.06 13.26 21.40
C VAL A 13 20.75 11.82 21.79
N ALA A 14 19.87 11.68 22.79
CA ALA A 14 19.34 10.40 23.22
C ALA A 14 18.55 9.74 22.08
N MET A 15 18.96 8.53 21.71
CA MET A 15 18.26 7.70 20.74
C MET A 15 16.99 7.13 21.39
N VAL A 16 15.84 7.70 21.02
CA VAL A 16 14.52 7.09 21.29
C VAL A 16 14.25 6.10 20.17
N ALA A 17 14.40 4.81 20.46
CA ALA A 17 14.02 3.73 19.57
C ALA A 17 12.48 3.62 19.52
N VAL A 18 11.89 4.25 18.51
CA VAL A 18 10.51 3.94 18.10
C VAL A 18 10.56 2.74 17.15
N ALA A 19 10.06 1.60 17.61
CA ALA A 19 9.77 0.47 16.74
C ALA A 19 8.52 0.82 15.92
N GLY A 20 8.73 1.56 14.83
CA GLY A 20 7.77 1.72 13.75
C GLY A 20 8.45 1.32 12.46
N CYS A 21 7.76 0.56 11.60
CA CYS A 21 8.20 0.36 10.22
C CYS A 21 8.18 1.73 9.53
N GLN A 22 9.31 2.43 9.56
CA GLN A 22 9.50 3.72 8.90
C GLN A 22 10.04 3.46 7.50
N PRO A 23 9.39 3.96 6.43
CA PRO A 23 10.00 3.95 5.10
C PRO A 23 11.20 4.92 5.08
N ALA A 24 12.33 4.43 4.60
CA ALA A 24 13.55 5.22 4.46
C ALA A 24 13.37 6.27 3.35
N ALA A 25 13.37 7.55 3.73
CA ALA A 25 13.32 8.65 2.78
C ALA A 25 14.63 8.73 1.99
N ASN A 26 14.60 8.35 0.70
CA ASN A 26 15.61 8.74 -0.27
C ASN A 26 15.04 9.78 -1.22
N THR A 27 15.79 10.88 -1.32
CA THR A 27 15.51 12.02 -2.19
C THR A 27 15.94 11.71 -3.61
N GLY A 28 15.02 11.86 -4.57
CA GLY A 28 15.34 12.37 -5.89
C GLY A 28 14.92 11.52 -7.08
N GLY A 29 14.19 12.17 -8.00
CA GLY A 29 14.30 11.87 -9.42
C GLY A 29 12.98 11.58 -10.15
N SER A 30 12.38 12.61 -10.74
CA SER A 30 11.39 12.46 -11.81
C SER A 30 11.91 11.55 -12.92
N ALA A 31 11.16 10.51 -13.27
CA ALA A 31 11.12 9.99 -14.63
C ALA A 31 9.74 9.40 -14.93
N THR A 32 9.04 10.06 -15.85
CA THR A 32 7.96 9.49 -16.65
C THR A 32 8.45 8.22 -17.36
N THR A 33 7.76 7.10 -17.19
CA THR A 33 7.66 6.05 -18.21
C THR A 33 6.32 5.35 -18.06
N ALA A 34 5.54 5.38 -19.15
CA ALA A 34 4.27 4.68 -19.27
C ALA A 34 4.46 3.29 -19.88
N SER A 35 3.61 2.37 -19.41
CA SER A 35 3.08 1.20 -20.13
C SER A 35 4.00 0.02 -20.46
N GLY A 36 3.64 -1.14 -19.88
CA GLY A 36 3.51 -2.38 -20.67
C GLY A 36 4.02 -3.68 -20.03
N THR A 37 3.05 -4.54 -19.67
CA THR A 37 3.10 -6.02 -19.65
C THR A 37 3.97 -6.72 -18.60
N ALA A 38 3.27 -7.36 -17.67
CA ALA A 38 3.74 -8.17 -16.56
C ALA A 38 4.32 -9.54 -16.98
N VAL A 39 5.37 -9.98 -16.28
CA VAL A 39 5.49 -11.37 -15.83
C VAL A 39 6.42 -11.45 -14.62
N GLY A 40 5.86 -11.71 -13.43
CA GLY A 40 6.61 -12.08 -12.22
C GLY A 40 6.06 -11.46 -10.94
N GLY A 41 5.05 -12.08 -10.32
CA GLY A 41 4.67 -11.80 -8.92
C GLY A 41 4.40 -10.33 -8.57
N GLU A 42 3.94 -9.53 -9.53
CA GLU A 42 3.73 -8.09 -9.35
C GLU A 42 2.47 -7.88 -8.51
N LYS A 43 2.65 -7.24 -7.34
CA LYS A 43 1.54 -6.98 -6.41
C LYS A 43 0.54 -6.06 -7.10
N ALA A 44 -0.73 -6.43 -7.08
CA ALA A 44 -1.78 -5.59 -7.63
C ALA A 44 -1.77 -4.22 -6.92
N VAL A 45 -1.98 -3.15 -7.70
CA VAL A 45 -1.99 -1.77 -7.19
C VAL A 45 -3.36 -1.18 -7.51
N TYR A 46 -4.05 -0.65 -6.50
CA TYR A 46 -5.25 0.14 -6.69
C TYR A 46 -4.86 1.58 -7.07
N CYS A 47 -5.48 2.09 -8.13
CA CYS A 47 -5.27 3.43 -8.60
C CYS A 47 -5.89 4.45 -7.64
N GLY A 48 -5.09 5.37 -7.13
CA GLY A 48 -5.55 6.41 -6.20
C GLY A 48 -6.53 7.42 -6.80
N LEU A 49 -6.65 7.46 -8.13
CA LEU A 49 -7.48 8.42 -8.86
C LEU A 49 -8.88 7.91 -9.18
N CYS A 50 -9.00 6.62 -9.48
CA CYS A 50 -10.26 6.02 -9.91
C CYS A 50 -10.73 4.85 -9.04
N GLY A 51 -9.84 4.29 -8.21
CA GLY A 51 -10.11 3.18 -7.30
C GLY A 51 -10.02 1.78 -7.90
N GLU A 52 -9.87 1.66 -9.22
CA GLU A 52 -9.69 0.38 -9.94
C GLU A 52 -8.26 -0.14 -9.86
N VAL A 53 -8.06 -1.41 -10.17
CA VAL A 53 -6.72 -2.00 -10.27
C VAL A 53 -5.97 -1.38 -11.46
N LYS A 54 -4.80 -0.79 -11.18
CA LYS A 54 -3.95 -0.11 -12.13
C LYS A 54 -3.43 -1.08 -13.19
N GLY A 55 -3.42 -0.62 -14.45
CA GLY A 55 -3.01 -1.43 -15.60
C GLY A 55 -4.11 -2.32 -16.19
N THR A 56 -5.30 -2.35 -15.59
CA THR A 56 -6.48 -2.98 -16.20
C THR A 56 -7.22 -2.03 -17.14
N ASP A 57 -8.01 -2.55 -18.09
CA ASP A 57 -8.84 -1.74 -19.00
C ASP A 57 -9.90 -0.89 -18.27
N LYS A 58 -10.22 -1.23 -17.01
CA LYS A 58 -11.14 -0.45 -16.17
C LYS A 58 -10.46 0.75 -15.51
N CYS A 59 -9.15 0.68 -15.30
CA CYS A 59 -8.39 1.76 -14.67
C CYS A 59 -8.54 3.05 -15.47
N CYS A 60 -9.15 4.06 -14.85
CA CYS A 60 -9.40 5.37 -15.47
C CYS A 60 -10.21 5.28 -16.78
N ALA A 61 -11.03 4.23 -16.94
CA ALA A 61 -11.90 4.08 -18.11
C ALA A 61 -12.78 5.33 -18.32
N GLU A 62 -12.81 5.82 -19.56
CA GLU A 62 -13.63 6.96 -19.94
C GLU A 62 -15.12 6.60 -19.84
N GLY A 63 -15.92 7.50 -19.28
CA GLY A 63 -17.35 7.28 -19.11
C GLY A 63 -17.74 6.34 -17.95
N ALA A 64 -16.79 5.85 -17.15
CA ALA A 64 -17.09 5.11 -15.94
C ALA A 64 -17.91 5.96 -14.95
N GLU A 65 -19.01 5.40 -14.44
CA GLU A 65 -19.84 6.05 -13.45
C GLU A 65 -19.02 6.32 -12.17
N LYS A 66 -19.08 7.54 -11.65
CA LYS A 66 -18.45 7.91 -10.38
C LYS A 66 -19.47 7.90 -9.25
N CYS A 67 -19.04 7.45 -8.08
CA CYS A 67 -19.79 7.63 -6.86
C CYS A 67 -19.61 9.06 -6.32
N GLU A 68 -20.44 9.46 -5.35
CA GLU A 68 -20.35 10.78 -4.69
C GLU A 68 -19.01 10.99 -3.97
N CYS A 69 -18.32 9.90 -3.60
CA CYS A 69 -16.96 9.94 -3.06
C CYS A 69 -15.87 10.28 -4.11
N GLY A 70 -16.23 10.41 -5.38
CA GLY A 70 -15.33 10.76 -6.48
C GLY A 70 -14.64 9.58 -7.17
N MET A 71 -14.68 8.38 -6.59
CA MET A 71 -14.13 7.15 -7.18
C MET A 71 -15.11 6.49 -8.16
N GLN A 72 -14.61 5.62 -9.03
CA GLN A 72 -15.48 4.85 -9.92
C GLN A 72 -16.37 3.91 -9.10
N LYS A 73 -17.65 3.87 -9.45
CA LYS A 73 -18.67 3.10 -8.74
C LYS A 73 -18.36 1.61 -8.85
N GLY A 74 -18.29 0.93 -7.70
CA GLY A 74 -17.97 -0.49 -7.62
C GLY A 74 -16.48 -0.82 -7.68
N SER A 75 -15.62 0.20 -7.80
CA SER A 75 -14.17 0.01 -7.69
C SER A 75 -13.75 -0.38 -6.27
N ALA A 76 -12.54 -0.93 -6.14
CA ALA A 76 -12.01 -1.39 -4.86
C ALA A 76 -11.90 -0.27 -3.82
N LEU A 77 -11.64 0.97 -4.25
CA LEU A 77 -11.59 2.14 -3.38
C LEU A 77 -12.89 2.97 -3.36
N CYS A 78 -13.97 2.47 -3.95
CA CYS A 78 -15.26 3.17 -3.96
C CYS A 78 -15.79 3.35 -2.54
N CYS A 79 -15.91 4.60 -2.10
CA CYS A 79 -16.36 4.99 -0.75
C CYS A 79 -15.46 4.47 0.38
N VAL A 80 -14.21 4.14 0.08
CA VAL A 80 -13.22 3.81 1.11
C VAL A 80 -12.70 5.10 1.74
N GLU A 81 -12.88 5.23 3.05
CA GLU A 81 -12.36 6.36 3.81
C GLU A 81 -10.84 6.21 4.03
N LEU A 82 -10.05 6.90 3.22
CA LEU A 82 -8.60 7.00 3.39
C LEU A 82 -8.23 8.26 4.17
N SER A 83 -7.11 8.19 4.90
CA SER A 83 -6.49 9.39 5.49
C SER A 83 -6.05 10.36 4.40
N ASP A 84 -5.95 11.65 4.71
CA ASP A 84 -5.60 12.68 3.73
C ASP A 84 -4.23 12.45 3.08
N ASP A 85 -3.28 11.85 3.80
CA ASP A 85 -1.97 11.47 3.28
C ASP A 85 -2.02 10.33 2.24
N ALA A 86 -3.11 9.57 2.21
CA ALA A 86 -3.33 8.42 1.31
C ALA A 86 -4.29 8.75 0.15
N LYS A 87 -5.17 9.75 0.30
CA LYS A 87 -6.12 10.13 -0.77
C LYS A 87 -5.37 10.53 -2.04
N GLY A 88 -5.84 10.02 -3.19
CA GLY A 88 -5.25 10.32 -4.49
C GLY A 88 -3.94 9.60 -4.79
N LYS A 89 -3.43 8.79 -3.86
CA LYS A 89 -2.21 7.99 -4.05
C LYS A 89 -2.56 6.56 -4.39
N ASP A 90 -1.72 5.93 -5.19
CA ASP A 90 -1.86 4.52 -5.49
C ASP A 90 -1.62 3.68 -4.23
N MET A 91 -2.38 2.60 -4.08
CA MET A 91 -2.32 1.72 -2.91
C MET A 91 -1.94 0.32 -3.33
N CYS A 92 -1.03 -0.31 -2.61
CA CYS A 92 -0.72 -1.71 -2.81
C CYS A 92 -1.87 -2.57 -2.28
N ALA A 93 -2.46 -3.38 -3.15
CA ALA A 93 -3.55 -4.28 -2.81
C ALA A 93 -3.12 -5.41 -1.87
N SER A 94 -1.82 -5.75 -1.84
CA SER A 94 -1.33 -6.88 -1.03
C SER A 94 -1.03 -6.51 0.43
N CYS A 95 -0.60 -5.27 0.71
CA CYS A 95 -0.23 -4.86 2.07
C CYS A 95 -1.07 -3.71 2.62
N GLY A 96 -1.82 -3.02 1.75
CA GLY A 96 -2.73 -1.94 2.13
C GLY A 96 -2.11 -0.56 2.29
N HIS A 97 -0.81 -0.41 2.04
CA HIS A 97 -0.06 0.85 2.11
C HIS A 97 0.02 1.56 0.75
N VAL A 98 0.48 2.81 0.77
CA VAL A 98 0.77 3.58 -0.44
C VAL A 98 1.79 2.80 -1.29
N ALA A 99 1.47 2.59 -2.57
CA ALA A 99 2.36 1.99 -3.56
C ALA A 99 3.31 3.07 -4.11
N ASP A 100 4.17 3.60 -3.26
CA ASP A 100 5.29 4.43 -3.65
C ASP A 100 6.62 3.65 -3.56
N GLU A 101 7.66 4.21 -4.16
CA GLU A 101 8.97 3.59 -4.30
C GLU A 101 9.64 3.28 -2.94
N GLY A 102 9.15 3.85 -1.83
CA GLY A 102 9.68 3.65 -0.49
C GLY A 102 8.99 2.56 0.33
N HIS A 103 7.89 1.96 -0.15
CA HIS A 103 7.18 0.92 0.59
C HIS A 103 7.39 -0.47 0.01
N GLU A 104 8.31 -1.22 0.62
CA GLU A 104 8.42 -2.66 0.39
C GLU A 104 7.32 -3.38 1.16
N CYS A 105 6.61 -4.28 0.48
CA CYS A 105 5.60 -5.13 1.12
C CYS A 105 6.28 -6.22 1.93
N ASP A 106 6.75 -5.82 3.09
CA ASP A 106 7.53 -6.66 3.98
C ASP A 106 6.68 -7.81 4.52
N ALA A 107 7.12 -9.04 4.28
CA ALA A 107 6.39 -10.24 4.70
C ALA A 107 6.37 -10.42 6.22
N ASP A 108 7.31 -9.77 6.93
CA ASP A 108 7.42 -9.84 8.39
C ASP A 108 6.51 -8.83 9.10
N CYS A 109 5.76 -7.99 8.36
CA CYS A 109 4.76 -7.10 8.94
C CYS A 109 3.57 -7.87 9.51
N GLU A 110 3.10 -7.47 10.69
CA GLU A 110 1.90 -8.04 11.31
C GLU A 110 0.69 -7.86 10.39
N LYS A 111 0.14 -8.98 9.90
CA LYS A 111 -1.10 -9.00 9.13
C LYS A 111 -2.31 -8.88 10.04
N CYS A 112 -3.32 -8.16 9.57
CA CYS A 112 -4.63 -8.10 10.18
C CYS A 112 -5.35 -9.43 9.92
N THR A 113 -5.79 -10.09 10.99
CA THR A 113 -6.49 -11.38 10.92
C THR A 113 -7.86 -11.29 10.25
N ASP A 114 -8.47 -10.09 10.20
CA ASP A 114 -9.80 -9.90 9.64
C ASP A 114 -9.80 -9.64 8.12
N CYS A 115 -8.72 -9.05 7.59
CA CYS A 115 -8.67 -8.63 6.19
C CYS A 115 -7.39 -9.02 5.43
N GLY A 116 -6.42 -9.66 6.07
CA GLY A 116 -5.18 -10.16 5.45
C GLY A 116 -4.13 -9.10 5.13
N LEU A 117 -4.47 -7.80 5.14
CA LEU A 117 -3.55 -6.68 4.90
C LEU A 117 -2.69 -6.36 6.13
N HIS A 118 -1.63 -5.56 5.97
CA HIS A 118 -0.83 -5.15 7.12
C HIS A 118 -1.70 -4.37 8.11
N LYS A 119 -1.61 -4.75 9.39
CA LYS A 119 -2.41 -4.14 10.45
C LYS A 119 -2.07 -2.66 10.57
N GLY A 120 -3.11 -1.83 10.62
CA GLY A 120 -2.97 -0.38 10.68
C GLY A 120 -2.62 0.29 9.35
N SER A 121 -2.49 -0.47 8.26
CA SER A 121 -2.37 0.11 6.92
C SER A 121 -3.59 0.98 6.57
N PRO A 122 -3.44 1.98 5.66
CA PRO A 122 -4.54 2.80 5.18
C PRO A 122 -5.77 1.99 4.72
N LEU A 123 -5.55 0.83 4.10
CA LEU A 123 -6.60 -0.07 3.62
C LEU A 123 -7.03 -1.15 4.61
N CYS A 124 -6.36 -1.29 5.77
CA CYS A 124 -6.69 -2.28 6.79
C CYS A 124 -8.18 -2.20 7.17
N CYS A 125 -8.89 -3.31 7.00
CA CYS A 125 -10.33 -3.49 7.23
C CYS A 125 -11.24 -2.57 6.41
N LYS A 126 -10.72 -1.92 5.36
CA LYS A 126 -11.51 -1.09 4.44
C LYS A 126 -11.72 -1.73 3.08
N VAL A 127 -10.83 -2.64 2.71
CA VAL A 127 -10.95 -3.53 1.55
C VAL A 127 -10.63 -4.96 2.01
N LYS A 128 -11.08 -5.96 1.25
CA LYS A 128 -10.61 -7.34 1.44
C LYS A 128 -9.22 -7.44 0.81
N GLY A 129 -8.24 -7.97 1.55
CA GLY A 129 -6.95 -8.29 0.97
C GLY A 129 -7.07 -9.41 -0.05
N ASP A 130 -6.22 -9.39 -1.06
CA ASP A 130 -6.06 -10.53 -1.96
C ASP A 130 -5.23 -11.58 -1.21
N ASP A 131 -5.89 -12.63 -0.72
CA ASP A 131 -5.30 -13.81 -0.07
C ASP A 131 -4.44 -14.67 -1.02
N SER A 132 -3.54 -14.04 -1.77
CA SER A 132 -2.50 -14.70 -2.56
C SER A 132 -1.41 -15.22 -1.63
N GLY A 133 -1.72 -16.26 -0.85
CA GLY A 133 -0.76 -16.95 0.01
C GLY A 133 -1.30 -17.54 1.31
N ALA A 134 -2.49 -18.13 1.31
CA ALA A 134 -2.80 -19.25 2.19
C ALA A 134 -3.58 -20.26 1.36
N GLU A 135 -2.89 -21.31 0.99
CA GLU A 135 -3.45 -22.58 0.52
C GLU A 135 -4.43 -23.09 1.59
N GLU A 136 -5.69 -22.69 1.50
CA GLU A 136 -6.79 -23.40 2.16
C GLU A 136 -7.10 -24.66 1.35
N ASP A 137 -6.53 -25.76 1.84
CA ASP A 137 -6.96 -27.12 1.57
C ASP A 137 -8.48 -27.22 1.77
N HIS A 138 -9.24 -27.07 0.69
CA HIS A 138 -10.65 -27.48 0.64
C HIS A 138 -10.71 -29.02 0.58
N SER A 139 -10.31 -29.68 1.66
CA SER A 139 -10.73 -31.05 1.92
C SER A 139 -12.18 -31.04 2.39
N GLY A 140 -13.03 -31.75 1.65
CA GLY A 140 -14.28 -32.30 2.18
C GLY A 140 -15.57 -31.66 1.64
N HIS A 141 -15.98 -32.08 0.45
CA HIS A 141 -17.40 -32.38 0.26
C HIS A 141 -17.58 -33.54 -0.73
N ASP A 142 -17.33 -34.75 -0.24
CA ASP A 142 -17.86 -35.98 -0.84
C ASP A 142 -19.39 -35.93 -0.83
N HIS A 143 -19.98 -35.49 -1.95
CA HIS A 143 -21.32 -35.92 -2.31
C HIS A 143 -21.19 -37.32 -2.93
N SER A 144 -21.13 -38.35 -2.08
CA SER A 144 -21.47 -39.71 -2.51
C SER A 144 -22.99 -39.76 -2.68
N ALA A 145 -23.40 -39.73 -3.94
CA ALA A 145 -24.75 -40.06 -4.37
C ALA A 145 -24.79 -41.55 -4.71
N GLU A 146 -25.36 -42.36 -3.82
CA GLU A 146 -26.10 -43.58 -4.16
C GLU A 146 -26.90 -44.12 -2.96
#